data_AF-A0A950GW04-F1
#
_entry.id   AF-A0A950GW04-F1
#
_cell.length_a   1.000
_cell.length_b   1.000
_cell.length_c   1.000
_cell.angle_alpha   90.00
_cell.angle_beta   90.00
_cell.angle_gamma   90.00
#
_symmetry.space_group_name_H-M   'P 1'
#
loop_
_entity.id
_entity.type
_entity.pdbx_description
1 polymer ?
#
loop_
_entity_poly.entity_id
_entity_poly.type
_entity_poly.pdbx_seq_one_letter_code
_entity_poly.pdbx_strand_id
1 'polypeptide(L)' 'ALQEAILLLAAITRRFRLDLTAGHEVRPVQRVTLRPQGGLPMLLRRR' A
#
# COMPACT_ATOMS: atom_id res chain seq x y z
N ALA A 1 -0.30 -13.27 10.97
CA ALA A 1 -0.50 -12.10 10.10
C ALA A 1 -1.39 -12.33 8.87
N LEU A 2 -1.56 -13.55 8.33
CA LEU A 2 -2.35 -13.72 7.09
C LEU A 2 -3.83 -13.30 7.25
N GLN A 3 -4.49 -13.70 8.34
CA GLN A 3 -5.87 -13.30 8.62
C GLN A 3 -6.01 -11.79 8.76
N GLU A 4 -5.13 -11.15 9.52
CA GLU A 4 -5.09 -9.69 9.70
C GLU A 4 -4.92 -8.97 8.35
N ALA A 5 -4.01 -9.45 7.51
CA ALA A 5 -3.78 -8.89 6.18
C ALA A 5 -5.02 -8.99 5.29
N ILE A 6 -5.71 -10.15 5.29
CA ILE A 6 -6.94 -10.35 4.53
C ILE A 6 -8.04 -9.40 5.02
N LEU A 7 -8.23 -9.30 6.34
CA LEU A 7 -9.25 -8.43 6.93
C LEU A 7 -9.00 -6.94 6.61
N LEU A 8 -7.76 -6.48 6.73
CA LEU A 8 -7.38 -5.11 6.39
C LEU A 8 -7.55 -4.83 4.90
N LEU A 9 -7.11 -5.74 4.03
CA LEU A 9 -7.22 -5.57 2.58
C LEU A 9 -8.69 -5.50 2.15
N ALA A 10 -9.56 -6.38 2.68
CA ALA A 10 -10.99 -6.37 2.40
C ALA A 10 -11.65 -5.07 2.88
N ALA A 11 -11.32 -4.60 4.08
CA ALA A 11 -11.87 -3.37 4.64
C ALA A 11 -11.51 -2.13 3.81
N ILE A 12 -10.25 -2.03 3.38
CA ILE A 12 -9.74 -0.89 2.60
C ILE A 12 -10.34 -0.91 1.18
N THR A 13 -10.24 -2.05 0.49
CA THR A 13 -10.63 -2.15 -0.94
C THR A 13 -12.14 -2.01 -1.17
N ARG A 14 -12.97 -2.34 -0.16
CA ARG A 14 -14.43 -2.14 -0.23
C ARG A 14 -14.83 -0.67 -0.18
N ARG A 15 -14.05 0.19 0.47
CA ARG A 15 -14.40 1.60 0.74
C ARG A 15 -13.62 2.59 -0.11
N PHE A 16 -12.44 2.21 -0.56
CA PHE A 16 -11.51 3.10 -1.24
C PHE A 16 -10.96 2.50 -2.53
N ARG A 17 -10.67 3.39 -3.47
CA ARG A 17 -9.75 3.17 -4.57
C ARG A 17 -8.43 3.84 -4.22
N LEU A 18 -7.34 3.10 -4.38
CA LEU A 18 -5.98 3.53 -4.07
C LEU A 18 -5.27 3.78 -5.40
N ASP A 19 -4.70 4.97 -5.57
CA ASP A 19 -3.80 5.27 -6.67
C ASP A 19 -2.46 5.72 -6.10
N LEU A 20 -1.37 5.25 -6.69
CA LEU A 20 -0.03 5.73 -6.34
C LEU A 20 0.06 7.23 -6.69
N THR A 21 0.66 8.02 -5.81
CA THR A 21 0.92 9.43 -6.11
C THR A 21 1.72 9.55 -7.42
N ALA A 22 1.27 10.44 -8.30
CA ALA A 22 1.88 10.61 -9.62
C ALA A 22 3.38 10.93 -9.52
N GLY A 23 4.18 10.30 -10.40
CA GLY A 23 5.63 10.47 -10.43
C GLY A 23 6.39 9.78 -9.29
N HIS A 24 5.72 9.06 -8.38
CA HIS A 24 6.42 8.30 -7.35
C HIS A 24 6.99 6.99 -7.92
N GLU A 25 8.30 6.83 -7.82
CA GLU A 25 9.00 5.61 -8.21
C GLU A 25 9.16 4.67 -7.01
N VAL A 26 8.62 3.45 -7.13
CA VAL A 26 8.72 2.45 -6.06
C VAL A 26 10.07 1.73 -6.16
N ARG A 27 11.01 2.10 -5.30
CA ARG A 27 12.35 1.48 -5.24
C ARG A 27 12.42 0.47 -4.10
N PRO A 28 12.66 -0.83 -4.37
CA PRO A 28 12.84 -1.82 -3.33
C PRO A 28 14.20 -1.65 -2.66
N VAL A 29 14.23 -1.62 -1.33
CA VAL A 29 15.46 -1.61 -0.54
C VAL A 29 15.47 -2.82 0.40
N GLN A 30 16.58 -3.57 0.35
CA GLN A 30 16.80 -4.67 1.26
C GLN A 30 17.39 -4.14 2.57
N ARG A 31 16.72 -4.45 3.68
CA ARG A 31 17.26 -4.28 5.04
C ARG A 31 17.20 -5.64 5.74
N VAL A 32 16.55 -5.75 6.91
CA VAL A 32 16.24 -7.08 7.49
C VAL A 32 15.20 -7.82 6.62
N THR A 33 14.21 -7.08 6.11
CA THR A 33 13.25 -7.54 5.09
C THR A 33 13.24 -6.56 3.91
N LEU A 34 12.66 -6.98 2.78
CA LEU A 34 12.46 -6.11 1.63
C LEU A 34 11.37 -5.08 1.94
N ARG A 35 11.66 -3.80 1.68
CA ARG A 35 10.68 -2.73 1.84
C ARG A 35 10.83 -1.63 0.78
N PRO A 36 9.77 -0.91 0.42
CA PRO A 36 9.88 0.25 -0.45
C PRO A 36 10.64 1.38 0.25
N GLN A 37 11.49 2.06 -0.51
CA GLN A 37 12.20 3.26 -0.05
C GLN A 37 11.20 4.41 0.12
N GLY A 38 11.08 4.94 1.34
CA GLY A 38 10.16 6.06 1.61
C GLY A 38 8.68 5.66 1.68
N GLY A 39 8.35 4.36 1.67
CA GLY A 39 6.99 3.87 1.76
C GLY A 39 6.25 3.87 0.42
N LEU A 40 4.93 4.00 0.48
CA LEU A 40 4.02 3.96 -0.66
C LEU A 40 2.98 5.06 -0.48
N PRO A 41 3.25 6.30 -0.92
CA PRO A 41 2.29 7.38 -0.82
C PRO A 41 1.10 7.11 -1.76
N MET A 42 -0.10 7.09 -1.19
CA MET A 42 -1.33 6.72 -1.90
C MET A 42 -2.36 7.84 -1.82
N LEU A 43 -3.02 8.11 -2.95
CA LEU A 43 -4.23 8.91 -3.04
C LEU A 43 -5.43 8.00 -2.83
N LEU A 44 -6.28 8.34 -1.86
CA LEU A 44 -7.49 7.59 -1.53
C LEU A 44 -8.71 8.29 -2.13
N ARG A 45 -9.48 7.55 -2.93
CA ARG A 45 -10.78 8.00 -3.43
C ARG A 45 -11.87 7.10 -2.85
N ARG A 46 -12.91 7.70 -2.27
CA ARG A 46 -14.05 6.94 -1.75
C ARG A 46 -14.79 6.26 -2.91
N ARG A 47 -15.18 4.99 -2.71
CA ARG A 47 -16.04 4.25 -3.63
C ARG A 47 -17.51 4.59 -3.43
#